data_AF-A0A3A8KCQ8-F1
#
_entry.id   AF-A0A3A8KCQ8-F1
#
_cell.length_a   1.000
_cell.length_b   1.000
_cell.length_c   1.000
_cell.angle_alpha   90.00
_cell.angle_beta   90.00
_cell.angle_gamma   90.00
#
_symmetry.space_group_name_H-M   'P 1'
#
loop_
_entity.id
_entity.type
_entity.pdbx_description
1 polymer ?
#
loop_
_entity_poly.entity_id
_entity_poly.type
_entity_poly.pdbx_seq_one_letter_code
_entity_poly.pdbx_strand_id
1 'polypeptide(L)'
;MAFSLMTRPTSRALVVPGTVAMLLLLPWLIYSSAIVHRYGLRDDYSILREAREEPGKILRVCASQGRPLYGWMLEASAKAAGGIDGLMGLRLLGVGGLGVLAAAVFLMLRKEGWKTGSAGLLAGFLTLTPSAQVIANWSICWPQAVALMLGLASFACARRAITQHEEATPHGWRWTLAAVGAMATATLIYQVSGLFYAVLLAAALVVRRDASLKDTARWMAKHLVVMGVGLVLAYAVTRVTFATGLFTASPRMSFEKHWVDKTVWALTHVFPNALALSALNEAPGDMDGYWAMVVLTLTLLGVGVVVEGRRSGLTGVGRWLLALVTLSAAAYSVSFLAGERWPTYRTLNALTGVWAVFFAASLVNLGTVWPRHGPRMATLLLSVFVAFSAFLAHVQSLELFALPQGRELALMEQGASLVVPAQKPRVFVLTAKQADSTAPFHYLDEFGSVSVDAEWVAKEMLKALVKERFPREKDVSGLYRFAAGPVAPEPRNYDILIDMRRQHVSAVRPVLQLPR
;
A
#
# COMPACT_ATOMS: atom_id res chain seq x y z
N MET A 1 57.36 -13.06 12.71
CA MET A 1 56.15 -12.89 11.88
C MET A 1 54.95 -12.77 12.80
N ALA A 2 54.53 -11.55 13.08
CA ALA A 2 53.42 -11.25 13.97
C ALA A 2 52.10 -11.38 13.19
N PHE A 3 51.21 -12.25 13.68
CA PHE A 3 49.81 -12.28 13.24
C PHE A 3 49.15 -10.96 13.66
N SER A 4 48.86 -10.13 12.66
CA SER A 4 48.17 -8.86 12.85
C SER A 4 46.78 -9.09 13.43
N LEU A 5 46.52 -8.38 14.53
CA LEU A 5 45.28 -8.36 15.29
C LEU A 5 44.08 -8.07 14.41
N MET A 6 43.15 -9.03 14.29
CA MET A 6 41.75 -8.75 13.96
C MET A 6 41.18 -7.88 15.09
N THR A 7 41.17 -6.57 14.89
CA THR A 7 40.47 -5.64 15.77
C THR A 7 38.98 -5.98 15.71
N ARG A 8 38.43 -6.49 16.82
CA ARG A 8 36.99 -6.74 16.95
C ARG A 8 36.26 -5.43 16.65
N PRO A 9 35.33 -5.38 15.69
CA PRO A 9 34.56 -4.17 15.44
C PRO A 9 33.84 -3.77 16.73
N THR A 10 34.00 -2.51 17.12
CA THR A 10 33.33 -1.98 18.31
C THR A 10 31.82 -2.12 18.16
N SER A 11 31.10 -2.39 19.25
CA SER A 11 29.64 -2.65 19.25
C SER A 11 28.82 -1.55 18.56
N ARG A 12 29.34 -0.31 18.47
CA ARG A 12 28.73 0.81 17.74
C ARG A 12 28.84 0.72 16.22
N ALA A 13 29.86 0.07 15.68
CA ALA A 13 30.06 -0.10 14.24
C ALA A 13 28.99 -1.02 13.60
N LEU A 14 28.41 -1.92 14.39
CA LEU A 14 27.42 -2.89 13.93
C LEU A 14 25.96 -2.38 14.04
N VAL A 15 25.71 -1.24 14.70
CA VAL A 15 24.34 -0.76 14.95
C VAL A 15 23.62 -0.40 13.65
N VAL A 16 24.28 0.33 12.74
CA VAL A 16 23.65 0.74 11.47
C VAL A 16 23.42 -0.47 10.56
N PRO A 17 24.42 -1.32 10.26
CA PRO A 17 24.19 -2.53 9.47
C PRO A 17 23.16 -3.48 10.10
N GLY A 18 23.20 -3.66 11.42
CA GLY A 18 22.23 -4.48 12.16
C GLY A 18 20.80 -3.93 12.05
N THR A 19 20.63 -2.61 12.17
CA THR A 19 19.31 -1.97 12.00
C THR A 19 18.80 -2.14 10.56
N VAL A 20 19.67 -1.98 9.55
CA VAL A 20 19.30 -2.24 8.15
C VAL A 20 18.84 -3.69 7.97
N ALA A 21 19.58 -4.67 8.49
CA ALA A 21 19.20 -6.07 8.39
C ALA A 21 17.84 -6.34 9.08
N MET A 22 17.62 -5.79 10.28
CA MET A 22 16.33 -5.91 10.96
C MET A 22 15.18 -5.30 10.16
N LEU A 23 15.37 -4.13 9.54
CA LEU A 23 14.35 -3.47 8.73
C LEU A 23 14.05 -4.22 7.43
N LEU A 24 15.06 -4.85 6.83
CA LEU A 24 14.87 -5.74 5.68
C LEU A 24 14.03 -6.96 6.04
N LEU A 25 14.24 -7.53 7.23
CA LEU A 25 13.56 -8.74 7.71
C LEU A 25 12.17 -8.48 8.32
N LEU A 26 11.92 -7.28 8.85
CA LEU A 26 10.70 -6.97 9.58
C LEU A 26 9.42 -7.27 8.76
N PRO A 27 9.24 -6.78 7.51
CA PRO A 27 8.05 -7.10 6.73
C PRO A 27 7.87 -8.59 6.45
N TRP A 28 8.96 -9.36 6.34
CA TRP A 28 8.89 -10.81 6.12
C TRP A 28 8.29 -11.55 7.32
N LEU A 29 8.66 -11.14 8.53
CA LEU A 29 8.13 -11.72 9.76
C LEU A 29 6.64 -11.38 9.91
N ILE A 30 6.29 -10.11 9.74
CA ILE A 30 4.93 -9.60 9.95
C ILE A 30 3.95 -10.14 8.90
N TYR A 31 4.34 -10.15 7.63
CA TYR A 31 3.49 -10.57 6.51
C TYR A 31 3.77 -12.00 6.03
N SER A 32 4.35 -12.83 6.90
CA SER A 32 4.59 -14.25 6.60
C SER A 32 3.31 -15.00 6.23
N SER A 33 2.17 -14.66 6.84
CA SER A 33 0.85 -15.20 6.51
C SER A 33 0.46 -14.92 5.06
N ALA A 34 0.71 -13.71 4.57
CA ALA A 34 0.47 -13.32 3.18
C ALA A 34 1.28 -14.17 2.20
N ILE A 35 2.54 -14.46 2.55
CA ILE A 35 3.44 -15.23 1.71
C ILE A 35 3.07 -16.71 1.69
N VAL A 36 2.79 -17.31 2.85
CA VAL A 36 2.65 -18.77 3.01
C VAL A 36 1.27 -19.26 2.56
N HIS A 37 0.21 -18.46 2.71
CA HIS A 37 -1.12 -18.91 2.33
C HIS A 37 -1.33 -18.83 0.82
N ARG A 38 -1.95 -19.88 0.28
CA ARG A 38 -2.39 -19.96 -1.11
C ARG A 38 -3.77 -19.30 -1.24
N TYR A 39 -3.80 -18.15 -1.89
CA TYR A 39 -5.01 -17.39 -2.20
C TYR A 39 -4.73 -16.33 -3.27
N GLY A 40 -5.78 -15.85 -3.92
CA GLY A 40 -5.81 -14.56 -4.61
C GLY A 40 -6.91 -13.69 -4.00
N LEU A 41 -6.88 -12.40 -4.30
CA LEU A 41 -7.86 -11.42 -3.84
C LEU A 41 -8.47 -10.69 -5.05
N ARG A 42 -9.79 -10.74 -5.18
CA ARG A 42 -10.60 -10.02 -6.18
C ARG A 42 -10.01 -10.11 -7.61
N ASP A 43 -9.41 -9.01 -8.07
CA ASP A 43 -8.86 -8.85 -9.43
C ASP A 43 -7.69 -9.80 -9.74
N ASP A 44 -7.05 -10.40 -8.73
CA ASP A 44 -5.92 -11.32 -8.95
C ASP A 44 -6.30 -12.44 -9.93
N TYR A 45 -7.51 -12.99 -9.81
CA TYR A 45 -7.99 -14.10 -10.65
C TYR A 45 -8.20 -13.67 -12.11
N SER A 46 -8.83 -12.52 -12.33
CA SER A 46 -9.00 -11.98 -13.69
C SER A 46 -7.66 -11.62 -14.31
N ILE A 47 -6.74 -11.05 -13.53
CA ILE A 47 -5.41 -10.65 -14.00
C ILE A 47 -4.57 -11.86 -14.42
N LEU A 48 -4.60 -12.96 -13.67
CA LEU A 48 -3.95 -14.21 -14.07
C LEU A 48 -4.48 -14.74 -15.40
N ARG A 49 -5.80 -14.71 -15.60
CA ARG A 49 -6.41 -15.15 -16.85
C ARG A 49 -6.07 -14.20 -18.00
N GLU A 50 -6.22 -12.90 -17.80
CA GLU A 50 -5.98 -11.88 -18.83
C GLU A 50 -4.54 -11.90 -19.33
N ALA A 51 -3.57 -12.05 -18.43
CA ALA A 51 -2.16 -12.15 -18.81
C ALA A 51 -1.87 -13.37 -19.71
N ARG A 52 -2.65 -14.44 -19.59
CA ARG A 52 -2.50 -15.68 -20.36
C ARG A 52 -3.32 -15.69 -21.64
N GLU A 53 -4.56 -15.24 -21.58
CA GLU A 53 -5.58 -15.43 -22.64
C GLU A 53 -5.84 -14.16 -23.45
N GLU A 54 -5.59 -12.98 -22.89
CA GLU A 54 -5.76 -11.68 -23.56
C GLU A 54 -4.52 -10.78 -23.39
N PRO A 55 -3.33 -11.17 -23.91
CA PRO A 55 -2.12 -10.38 -23.78
C PRO A 55 -2.31 -8.93 -24.28
N GLY A 56 -1.79 -7.97 -23.52
CA GLY A 56 -1.96 -6.54 -23.74
C GLY A 56 -3.21 -5.93 -23.11
N LYS A 57 -4.19 -6.73 -22.66
CA LYS A 57 -5.42 -6.19 -22.06
C LYS A 57 -5.16 -5.47 -20.75
N ILE A 58 -4.35 -6.05 -19.86
CA ILE A 58 -4.05 -5.45 -18.56
C ILE A 58 -3.32 -4.13 -18.77
N LEU A 59 -2.32 -4.12 -19.65
CA LEU A 59 -1.63 -2.89 -20.06
C LEU A 59 -2.61 -1.84 -20.57
N ARG A 60 -3.50 -2.18 -21.51
CA ARG A 60 -4.47 -1.24 -22.09
C ARG A 60 -5.42 -0.68 -21.04
N VAL A 61 -5.94 -1.52 -20.14
CA VAL A 61 -6.86 -1.11 -19.07
C VAL A 61 -6.15 -0.17 -18.10
N CYS A 62 -4.97 -0.53 -17.59
CA CYS A 62 -4.24 0.36 -16.67
C CYS A 62 -3.77 1.65 -17.35
N ALA A 63 -3.32 1.57 -18.61
CA ALA A 63 -2.90 2.73 -19.38
C ALA A 63 -4.06 3.69 -19.68
N SER A 64 -5.28 3.17 -19.90
CA SER A 64 -6.50 4.00 -20.02
C SER A 64 -6.77 4.86 -18.78
N GLN A 65 -6.20 4.47 -17.64
CA GLN A 65 -6.30 5.12 -16.33
C GLN A 65 -4.98 5.84 -15.94
N GLY A 66 -4.11 6.11 -16.92
CA GLY A 66 -2.86 6.84 -16.71
C GLY A 66 -1.76 6.05 -16.00
N ARG A 67 -1.86 4.72 -15.96
CA ARG A 67 -0.92 3.81 -15.28
C ARG A 67 -0.29 2.78 -16.24
N PRO A 68 0.34 3.21 -17.35
CA PRO A 68 0.86 2.27 -18.35
C PRO A 68 1.99 1.39 -17.81
N LEU A 69 2.89 1.93 -16.98
CA LEU A 69 3.99 1.14 -16.43
C LEU A 69 3.50 0.11 -15.41
N TYR A 70 2.48 0.45 -14.63
CA TYR A 70 1.81 -0.51 -13.75
C TYR A 70 1.19 -1.66 -14.52
N GLY A 71 0.42 -1.34 -15.57
CA GLY A 71 -0.20 -2.36 -16.42
C GLY A 71 0.84 -3.29 -17.05
N TRP A 72 1.96 -2.73 -17.53
CA TRP A 72 3.06 -3.52 -18.08
C TRP A 72 3.71 -4.44 -17.02
N MET A 73 4.06 -3.90 -15.85
CA MET A 73 4.64 -4.68 -14.76
C MET A 73 3.69 -5.78 -14.29
N LEU A 74 2.41 -5.45 -14.15
CA LEU A 74 1.39 -6.37 -13.68
C LEU A 74 1.14 -7.48 -14.69
N GLU A 75 1.04 -7.17 -15.98
CA GLU A 75 0.86 -8.17 -17.03
C GLU A 75 2.07 -9.12 -17.13
N ALA A 76 3.28 -8.57 -17.14
CA ALA A 76 4.51 -9.37 -17.21
C ALA A 76 4.66 -10.29 -15.99
N SER A 77 4.38 -9.78 -14.80
CA SER A 77 4.50 -10.54 -13.56
C SER A 77 3.38 -11.55 -13.36
N ALA A 78 2.14 -11.24 -13.74
CA ALA A 78 1.02 -12.19 -13.73
C ALA A 78 1.25 -13.34 -14.73
N LYS A 79 1.80 -13.03 -15.92
CA LYS A 79 2.22 -14.06 -16.88
C LYS A 79 3.31 -14.97 -16.31
N ALA A 80 4.27 -14.40 -15.59
CA ALA A 80 5.33 -15.17 -14.92
C ALA A 80 4.79 -16.01 -13.74
N ALA A 81 3.79 -15.51 -13.02
CA ALA A 81 3.14 -16.23 -11.92
C ALA A 81 2.40 -17.49 -12.41
N GLY A 82 1.77 -17.43 -13.60
CA GLY A 82 1.22 -18.59 -14.32
C GLY A 82 -0.08 -19.19 -13.73
N GLY A 83 -0.32 -19.07 -12.44
CA GLY A 83 -1.47 -19.61 -11.72
C GLY A 83 -1.59 -19.05 -10.31
N ILE A 84 -2.48 -19.64 -9.49
CA ILE A 84 -2.79 -19.12 -8.16
C ILE A 84 -1.58 -19.24 -7.23
N ASP A 85 -0.80 -20.32 -7.33
CA ASP A 85 0.43 -20.51 -6.55
C ASP A 85 1.45 -19.40 -6.79
N GLY A 86 1.55 -18.92 -8.03
CA GLY A 86 2.47 -17.84 -8.40
C GLY A 86 2.13 -16.48 -7.79
N LEU A 87 0.90 -16.29 -7.29
CA LEU A 87 0.49 -15.06 -6.60
C LEU A 87 1.28 -14.83 -5.31
N MET A 88 1.76 -15.91 -4.67
CA MET A 88 2.67 -15.85 -3.52
C MET A 88 3.97 -15.12 -3.92
N GLY A 89 4.49 -15.39 -5.12
CA GLY A 89 5.66 -14.70 -5.68
C GLY A 89 5.47 -13.19 -5.82
N LEU A 90 4.26 -12.76 -6.20
CA LEU A 90 3.94 -11.33 -6.32
C LEU A 90 3.84 -10.66 -4.93
N ARG A 91 3.22 -11.33 -3.94
CA ARG A 91 3.21 -10.86 -2.55
C ARG A 91 4.62 -10.78 -1.98
N LEU A 92 5.47 -11.76 -2.28
CA LEU A 92 6.90 -11.76 -1.93
C LEU A 92 7.63 -10.53 -2.49
N LEU A 93 7.37 -10.14 -3.74
CA LEU A 93 7.92 -8.90 -4.31
C LEU A 93 7.42 -7.65 -3.56
N GLY A 94 6.14 -7.62 -3.18
CA GLY A 94 5.57 -6.54 -2.36
C GLY A 94 6.26 -6.44 -0.98
N VAL A 95 6.32 -7.55 -0.24
CA VAL A 95 6.95 -7.63 1.09
C VAL A 95 8.45 -7.32 1.03
N GLY A 96 9.17 -7.88 0.06
CA GLY A 96 10.59 -7.59 -0.16
C GLY A 96 10.81 -6.11 -0.49
N GLY A 97 9.97 -5.54 -1.36
CA GLY A 97 9.99 -4.10 -1.69
C GLY A 97 9.75 -3.20 -0.48
N LEU A 98 8.83 -3.56 0.42
CA LEU A 98 8.63 -2.86 1.69
C LEU A 98 9.87 -2.95 2.60
N GLY A 99 10.54 -4.11 2.66
CA GLY A 99 11.79 -4.26 3.43
C GLY A 99 12.90 -3.35 2.91
N VAL A 100 13.11 -3.31 1.59
CA VAL A 100 14.07 -2.40 0.96
C VAL A 100 13.70 -0.95 1.20
N LEU A 101 12.41 -0.61 1.10
CA LEU A 101 11.91 0.74 1.39
C LEU A 101 12.23 1.14 2.84
N ALA A 102 11.97 0.29 3.84
CA ALA A 102 12.28 0.59 5.24
C ALA A 102 13.78 0.85 5.44
N ALA A 103 14.64 -0.01 4.91
CA ALA A 103 16.08 0.17 4.98
C ALA A 103 16.53 1.49 4.31
N ALA A 104 16.02 1.79 3.12
CA ALA A 104 16.36 3.01 2.39
C ALA A 104 15.86 4.29 3.10
N VAL A 105 14.63 4.26 3.63
CA VAL A 105 14.09 5.36 4.43
C VAL A 105 14.94 5.58 5.67
N PHE A 106 15.30 4.52 6.40
CA PHE A 106 16.16 4.64 7.57
C PHE A 106 17.50 5.30 7.24
N LEU A 107 18.18 4.85 6.18
CA LEU A 107 19.44 5.44 5.74
C LEU A 107 19.28 6.92 5.35
N MET A 108 18.16 7.27 4.70
CA MET A 108 17.86 8.66 4.37
C MET A 108 17.60 9.50 5.64
N LEU A 109 16.78 9.02 6.57
CA LEU A 109 16.51 9.70 7.84
C LEU A 109 17.81 9.94 8.64
N ARG A 110 18.72 8.96 8.66
CA ARG A 110 20.05 9.10 9.27
C ARG A 110 20.85 10.21 8.60
N LYS A 111 20.84 10.27 7.27
CA LYS A 111 21.50 11.32 6.49
C LYS A 111 20.88 12.71 6.73
N GLU A 112 19.58 12.78 6.99
CA GLU A 112 18.87 14.00 7.37
C GLU A 112 19.13 14.43 8.82
N GLY A 113 19.80 13.61 9.64
CA GLY A 113 20.16 13.94 11.02
C GLY A 113 19.26 13.32 12.10
N TRP A 114 18.36 12.39 11.74
CA TRP A 114 17.58 11.66 12.74
C TRP A 114 18.47 10.74 13.60
N LYS A 115 18.14 10.63 14.88
CA LYS A 115 18.78 9.67 15.80
C LYS A 115 18.46 8.23 15.35
N THR A 116 19.41 7.32 15.55
CA THR A 116 19.30 5.94 15.05
C THR A 116 18.01 5.23 15.48
N GLY A 117 17.66 5.34 16.77
CA GLY A 117 16.45 4.71 17.31
C GLY A 117 15.17 5.23 16.65
N SER A 118 14.93 6.54 16.68
CA SER A 118 13.72 7.11 16.07
C SER A 118 13.67 6.95 14.56
N ALA A 119 14.82 7.03 13.87
CA ALA A 119 14.91 6.76 12.44
C ALA A 119 14.52 5.31 12.10
N GLY A 120 15.06 4.34 12.84
CA GLY A 120 14.77 2.92 12.61
C GLY A 120 13.30 2.60 12.92
N LEU A 121 12.78 3.11 14.03
CA LEU A 121 11.38 2.90 14.43
C LEU A 121 10.40 3.53 13.44
N LEU A 122 10.63 4.78 13.00
CA LEU A 122 9.77 5.42 12.00
C LEU A 122 9.84 4.69 10.65
N ALA A 123 11.04 4.31 10.20
CA ALA A 123 11.20 3.59 8.95
C ALA A 123 10.52 2.21 8.98
N GLY A 124 10.62 1.49 10.10
CA GLY A 124 9.90 0.24 10.33
C GLY A 124 8.40 0.46 10.39
N PHE A 125 7.93 1.50 11.08
CA PHE A 125 6.51 1.80 11.18
C PHE A 125 5.83 2.04 9.82
N LEU A 126 6.51 2.73 8.90
CA LEU A 126 5.94 3.05 7.59
C LEU A 126 5.56 1.79 6.77
N THR A 127 6.18 0.63 7.05
CA THR A 127 5.84 -0.65 6.43
C THR A 127 4.76 -1.44 7.17
N LEU A 128 4.25 -0.91 8.29
CA LEU A 128 3.19 -1.51 9.11
C LEU A 128 1.85 -0.77 8.96
N THR A 129 1.85 0.38 8.29
CA THR A 129 0.64 1.16 8.02
C THR A 129 -0.40 0.32 7.25
N PRO A 130 -1.70 0.59 7.39
CA PRO A 130 -2.73 -0.10 6.62
C PRO A 130 -2.45 -0.13 5.11
N SER A 131 -1.92 0.96 4.53
CA SER A 131 -1.52 0.99 3.12
C SER A 131 -0.45 -0.04 2.77
N ALA A 132 0.55 -0.22 3.65
CA ALA A 132 1.60 -1.22 3.45
C ALA A 132 1.06 -2.65 3.60
N GLN A 133 0.08 -2.87 4.47
CA GLN A 133 -0.59 -4.17 4.60
C GLN A 133 -1.29 -4.57 3.30
N VAL A 134 -1.96 -3.64 2.61
CA VAL A 134 -2.58 -3.90 1.30
C VAL A 134 -1.54 -4.28 0.25
N ILE A 135 -0.39 -3.59 0.23
CA ILE A 135 0.73 -3.92 -0.69
C ILE A 135 1.28 -5.33 -0.42
N ALA A 136 1.33 -5.74 0.85
CA ALA A 136 1.84 -7.05 1.24
C ALA A 136 0.87 -8.20 0.93
N ASN A 137 -0.44 -7.97 1.05
CA ASN A 137 -1.46 -9.03 0.99
C ASN A 137 -2.17 -9.14 -0.37
N TRP A 138 -2.23 -8.06 -1.15
CA TRP A 138 -2.91 -8.09 -2.46
C TRP A 138 -1.87 -8.17 -3.58
N SER A 139 -1.84 -9.30 -4.29
CA SER A 139 -0.77 -9.60 -5.25
C SER A 139 -0.64 -8.54 -6.35
N ILE A 140 -1.75 -8.01 -6.90
CA ILE A 140 -1.65 -6.93 -7.88
C ILE A 140 -1.00 -5.63 -7.37
N CYS A 141 -0.91 -5.43 -6.05
CA CYS A 141 -0.39 -4.19 -5.46
C CYS A 141 1.14 -4.15 -5.37
N TRP A 142 1.87 -5.24 -5.66
CA TRP A 142 3.33 -5.25 -5.60
C TRP A 142 4.04 -4.13 -6.39
N PRO A 143 3.57 -3.66 -7.58
CA PRO A 143 4.23 -2.58 -8.30
C PRO A 143 4.19 -1.24 -7.54
N GLN A 144 3.25 -1.08 -6.59
CA GLN A 144 3.21 0.11 -5.74
C GLN A 144 4.47 0.22 -4.86
N ALA A 145 5.07 -0.89 -4.43
CA ALA A 145 6.33 -0.87 -3.69
C ALA A 145 7.47 -0.24 -4.53
N VAL A 146 7.49 -0.51 -5.85
CA VAL A 146 8.44 0.12 -6.78
C VAL A 146 8.17 1.61 -6.92
N ALA A 147 6.90 2.02 -7.02
CA ALA A 147 6.54 3.44 -7.05
C ALA A 147 6.97 4.18 -5.77
N LEU A 148 6.84 3.58 -4.59
CA LEU A 148 7.32 4.15 -3.33
C LEU A 148 8.85 4.35 -3.33
N MET A 149 9.60 3.35 -3.79
CA MET A 149 11.06 3.44 -3.91
C MET A 149 11.49 4.52 -4.91
N LEU A 150 10.77 4.68 -6.02
CA LEU A 150 11.02 5.75 -7.00
C LEU A 150 10.67 7.14 -6.44
N GLY A 151 9.61 7.26 -5.61
CA GLY A 151 9.33 8.47 -4.85
C GLY A 151 10.47 8.84 -3.89
N LEU A 152 11.04 7.84 -3.20
CA LEU A 152 12.23 8.02 -2.36
C LEU A 152 13.46 8.42 -3.18
N ALA A 153 13.71 7.75 -4.31
CA ALA A 153 14.82 8.06 -5.20
C ALA A 153 14.71 9.48 -5.78
N SER A 154 13.48 9.90 -6.12
CA SER A 154 13.19 11.26 -6.55
C SER A 154 13.56 12.28 -5.47
N PHE A 155 13.16 12.05 -4.22
CA PHE A 155 13.55 12.91 -3.10
C PHE A 155 15.07 12.96 -2.91
N ALA A 156 15.75 11.81 -2.94
CA ALA A 156 17.19 11.71 -2.79
C ALA A 156 17.95 12.53 -3.86
N CYS A 157 17.51 12.42 -5.11
CA CYS A 157 18.10 13.15 -6.24
C CYS A 157 17.80 14.64 -6.14
N ALA A 158 16.56 15.03 -5.80
CA ALA A 158 16.17 16.42 -5.65
C ALA A 158 16.94 17.12 -4.52
N ARG A 159 17.08 16.44 -3.37
CA ARG A 159 17.89 16.94 -2.25
C ARG A 159 19.31 17.22 -2.73
N ARG A 160 19.93 16.27 -3.45
CA ARG A 160 21.29 16.46 -3.97
C ARG A 160 21.37 17.63 -4.94
N ALA A 161 20.42 17.74 -5.87
CA ALA A 161 20.38 18.84 -6.84
C ALA A 161 20.26 20.21 -6.15
N ILE A 162 19.35 20.33 -5.18
CA ILE A 162 19.07 21.59 -4.47
C ILE A 162 20.27 22.04 -3.64
N THR A 163 20.92 21.12 -2.92
CA THR A 163 22.13 21.44 -2.14
C THR A 163 23.31 21.80 -3.05
N GLN A 164 23.50 21.07 -4.15
CA GLN A 164 24.61 21.30 -5.09
C GLN A 164 24.50 22.61 -5.89
N HIS A 165 23.28 23.09 -6.16
CA HIS A 165 23.04 24.40 -6.76
C HIS A 165 23.42 25.55 -5.84
N GLU A 166 23.32 25.36 -4.53
CA GLU A 166 23.75 26.35 -3.53
C GLU A 166 25.29 26.42 -3.43
N GLU A 167 25.99 25.36 -3.85
CA GLU A 167 27.46 25.26 -3.87
C GLU A 167 28.10 25.52 -5.26
N ALA A 168 27.32 26.03 -6.24
CA ALA A 168 27.77 26.37 -7.59
C ALA A 168 28.48 25.24 -8.37
N THR A 169 28.06 23.98 -8.18
CA THR A 169 28.67 22.84 -8.88
C THR A 169 28.07 22.61 -10.29
N PRO A 170 28.87 22.32 -11.34
CA PRO A 170 28.44 22.32 -12.75
C PRO A 170 27.53 21.15 -13.18
N HIS A 171 27.14 20.24 -12.27
CA HIS A 171 26.40 19.02 -12.61
C HIS A 171 25.06 18.86 -11.88
N GLY A 172 24.54 19.90 -11.22
CA GLY A 172 23.27 19.87 -10.48
C GLY A 172 22.04 19.50 -11.32
N TRP A 173 22.02 19.89 -12.61
CA TRP A 173 20.91 19.63 -13.52
C TRP A 173 20.64 18.14 -13.77
N ARG A 174 21.68 17.29 -13.75
CA ARG A 174 21.54 15.83 -13.93
C ARG A 174 20.72 15.21 -12.81
N TRP A 175 20.92 15.68 -11.58
CA TRP A 175 20.16 15.24 -10.42
C TRP A 175 18.72 15.76 -10.43
N THR A 176 18.49 16.98 -10.93
CA THR A 176 17.13 17.50 -11.16
C THR A 176 16.38 16.64 -12.17
N LEU A 177 17.00 16.32 -13.32
CA LEU A 177 16.39 15.45 -14.32
C LEU A 177 16.12 14.05 -13.78
N ALA A 178 17.06 13.46 -13.05
CA ALA A 178 16.87 12.17 -12.40
C ALA A 178 15.70 12.20 -11.39
N ALA A 179 15.57 13.29 -10.63
CA ALA A 179 14.48 13.46 -9.68
C ALA A 179 13.11 13.56 -10.36
N VAL A 180 13.00 14.39 -11.40
CA VAL A 180 11.78 14.55 -12.21
C VAL A 180 11.44 13.24 -12.92
N GLY A 181 12.41 12.58 -13.54
CA GLY A 181 12.22 11.31 -14.23
C GLY A 181 11.77 10.20 -13.29
N ALA A 182 12.37 10.10 -12.10
CA ALA A 182 11.94 9.15 -11.07
C ALA A 182 10.51 9.43 -10.59
N MET A 183 10.14 10.69 -10.36
CA MET A 183 8.77 11.07 -9.97
C MET A 183 7.76 10.75 -11.08
N ALA A 184 8.08 11.08 -12.33
CA ALA A 184 7.21 10.78 -13.47
C ALA A 184 7.02 9.27 -13.65
N THR A 185 8.10 8.50 -13.54
CA THR A 185 8.06 7.03 -13.59
C THR A 185 7.22 6.46 -12.45
N ALA A 186 7.43 6.92 -11.21
CA ALA A 186 6.62 6.53 -10.07
C ALA A 186 5.13 6.80 -10.31
N THR A 187 4.82 7.95 -10.90
CA THR A 187 3.44 8.38 -11.20
C THR A 187 2.78 7.52 -12.27
N LEU A 188 3.52 7.14 -13.33
CA LEU A 188 3.06 6.24 -14.39
C LEU A 188 2.91 4.78 -13.93
N ILE A 189 3.47 4.43 -12.77
CA ILE A 189 3.16 3.18 -12.05
C ILE A 189 1.94 3.43 -11.16
N TYR A 190 2.09 4.20 -10.09
CA TYR A 190 1.00 4.45 -9.16
C TYR A 190 1.12 5.85 -8.56
N GLN A 191 0.23 6.75 -9.00
CA GLN A 191 0.33 8.20 -8.78
C GLN A 191 0.49 8.56 -7.30
N VAL A 192 -0.38 8.00 -6.46
CA VAL A 192 -0.41 8.28 -5.01
C VAL A 192 0.80 7.72 -4.26
N SER A 193 1.41 6.63 -4.74
CA SER A 193 2.65 6.09 -4.15
C SER A 193 3.88 6.93 -4.52
N GLY A 194 3.90 7.56 -5.70
CA GLY A 194 4.96 8.52 -6.06
C GLY A 194 5.05 9.71 -5.10
N LEU A 195 3.91 10.11 -4.51
CA LEU A 195 3.83 11.19 -3.53
C LEU A 195 4.49 10.86 -2.17
N PHE A 196 4.98 9.63 -1.97
CA PHE A 196 5.78 9.25 -0.79
C PHE A 196 7.03 10.13 -0.61
N TYR A 197 7.47 10.81 -1.68
CA TYR A 197 8.40 11.94 -1.61
C TYR A 197 8.07 12.92 -0.47
N ALA A 198 6.79 13.27 -0.29
CA ALA A 198 6.33 14.23 0.73
C ALA A 198 6.64 13.76 2.16
N VAL A 199 6.67 12.44 2.40
CA VAL A 199 7.02 11.85 3.69
C VAL A 199 8.47 12.16 4.05
N LEU A 200 9.39 11.98 3.11
CA LEU A 200 10.81 12.29 3.32
C LEU A 200 11.06 13.78 3.44
N LEU A 201 10.31 14.58 2.68
CA LEU A 201 10.33 16.03 2.81
C LEU A 201 9.88 16.49 4.21
N ALA A 202 8.81 15.90 4.74
CA ALA A 202 8.35 16.14 6.11
C ALA A 202 9.46 15.78 7.11
N ALA A 203 10.09 14.63 6.93
CA ALA A 203 11.11 14.14 7.84
C ALA A 203 12.37 15.03 7.86
N ALA A 204 12.77 15.54 6.70
CA ALA A 204 13.86 16.51 6.62
C ALA A 204 13.50 17.85 7.28
N LEU A 205 12.28 18.35 7.06
CA LEU A 205 11.82 19.62 7.65
C LEU A 205 11.79 19.59 9.18
N VAL A 206 11.37 18.47 9.76
CA VAL A 206 11.35 18.28 11.22
C VAL A 206 12.74 18.43 11.85
N VAL A 207 13.82 18.09 11.13
CA VAL A 207 15.19 18.20 11.67
C VAL A 207 15.79 19.58 11.39
N ARG A 208 15.41 20.26 10.31
CA ARG A 208 15.93 21.57 9.89
C ARG A 208 15.43 22.74 10.75
N ARG A 209 15.55 22.64 12.07
CA ARG A 209 14.91 23.52 13.06
C ARG A 209 15.49 24.91 13.17
N ASP A 210 16.69 25.15 12.66
CA ASP A 210 17.36 26.46 12.79
C ASP A 210 17.11 27.39 11.59
N ALA A 211 16.41 26.92 10.56
CA ALA A 211 16.11 27.73 9.38
C ALA A 211 15.02 28.79 9.63
N SER A 212 15.09 29.94 8.98
CA SER A 212 13.98 30.91 9.01
C SER A 212 12.72 30.32 8.36
N LEU A 213 11.55 30.90 8.67
CA LEU A 213 10.28 30.51 8.01
C LEU A 213 10.37 30.71 6.49
N LYS A 214 10.99 31.81 6.05
CA LYS A 214 11.19 32.14 4.63
C LYS A 214 12.07 31.10 3.93
N ASP A 215 13.17 30.69 4.56
CA ASP A 215 14.09 29.70 3.98
C ASP A 215 13.45 28.31 3.97
N THR A 216 12.68 27.97 5.00
CA THR A 216 11.87 26.75 5.06
C THR A 216 10.87 26.71 3.90
N ALA A 217 10.11 27.79 3.70
CA ALA A 217 9.13 27.90 2.63
C ALA A 217 9.80 27.83 1.25
N ARG A 218 10.90 28.55 1.04
CA ARG A 218 11.66 28.53 -0.22
C ARG A 218 12.19 27.12 -0.52
N TRP A 219 12.77 26.45 0.47
CA TRP A 219 13.31 25.10 0.30
C TRP A 219 12.20 24.09 -0.01
N MET A 220 11.10 24.14 0.73
CA MET A 220 9.91 23.33 0.46
C MET A 220 9.36 23.59 -0.94
N ALA A 221 9.27 24.85 -1.38
CA ALA A 221 8.83 25.21 -2.72
C ALA A 221 9.70 24.60 -3.81
N LYS A 222 11.04 24.60 -3.67
CA LYS A 222 11.94 23.93 -4.64
C LYS A 222 11.61 22.44 -4.78
N HIS A 223 11.37 21.75 -3.67
CA HIS A 223 10.99 20.34 -3.68
C HIS A 223 9.59 20.11 -4.30
N LEU A 224 8.61 20.94 -3.95
CA LEU A 224 7.26 20.86 -4.53
C LEU A 224 7.25 21.15 -6.03
N VAL A 225 8.13 22.02 -6.52
CA VAL A 225 8.33 22.23 -7.97
C VAL A 225 8.83 20.95 -8.63
N VAL A 226 9.81 20.24 -8.06
CA VAL A 226 10.28 18.96 -8.61
C VAL A 226 9.15 17.92 -8.66
N MET A 227 8.36 17.82 -7.57
CA MET A 227 7.19 16.93 -7.54
C MET A 227 6.18 17.31 -8.63
N GLY A 228 5.81 18.59 -8.71
CA GLY A 228 4.84 19.12 -9.65
C GLY A 228 5.27 18.92 -11.11
N VAL A 229 6.53 19.19 -11.45
CA VAL A 229 7.06 18.97 -12.80
C VAL A 229 7.03 17.47 -13.15
N GLY A 230 7.35 16.57 -12.21
CA GLY A 230 7.24 15.13 -12.43
C GLY A 230 5.80 14.66 -12.69
N LEU A 231 4.84 15.16 -11.92
CA LEU A 231 3.41 14.88 -12.12
C LEU A 231 2.91 15.40 -13.48
N VAL A 232 3.27 16.64 -13.84
CA VAL A 232 2.93 17.25 -15.14
C VAL A 232 3.53 16.45 -16.28
N LEU A 233 4.78 15.99 -16.15
CA LEU A 233 5.42 15.15 -17.17
C LEU A 233 4.70 13.81 -17.35
N ALA A 234 4.34 13.12 -16.26
CA ALA A 234 3.57 11.88 -16.33
C ALA A 234 2.18 12.09 -16.95
N TYR A 235 1.52 13.20 -16.61
CA TYR A 235 0.26 13.59 -17.22
C TYR A 235 0.41 13.88 -18.72
N ALA A 236 1.45 14.62 -19.12
CA ALA A 236 1.74 14.91 -20.51
C ALA A 236 1.99 13.63 -21.32
N VAL A 237 2.79 12.70 -20.79
CA VAL A 237 2.99 11.37 -21.39
C VAL A 237 1.65 10.66 -21.59
N THR A 238 0.81 10.62 -20.56
CA THR A 238 -0.53 10.00 -20.63
C THR A 238 -1.44 10.67 -21.66
N ARG A 239 -1.41 12.00 -21.76
CA ARG A 239 -2.20 12.74 -22.76
C ARG A 239 -1.70 12.49 -24.18
N VAL A 240 -0.39 12.41 -24.38
CA VAL A 240 0.20 12.07 -25.68
C VAL A 240 -0.22 10.68 -26.11
N THR A 241 -0.18 9.68 -25.22
CA THR A 241 -0.60 8.31 -25.58
C THR A 241 -2.09 8.21 -25.95
N PHE A 242 -2.95 9.07 -25.41
CA PHE A 242 -4.34 9.15 -25.86
C PHE A 242 -4.51 9.90 -27.18
N ALA A 243 -3.80 11.03 -27.33
CA ALA A 243 -3.90 11.84 -28.53
C ALA A 243 -3.39 11.10 -29.78
N THR A 244 -2.39 10.23 -29.62
CA THR A 244 -1.88 9.37 -30.70
C THR A 244 -2.71 8.11 -30.94
N GLY A 245 -3.75 7.87 -30.14
CA GLY A 245 -4.59 6.67 -30.23
C GLY A 245 -3.92 5.40 -29.71
N LEU A 246 -2.75 5.49 -29.07
CA LEU A 246 -2.07 4.33 -28.48
C LEU A 246 -2.92 3.68 -27.37
N PHE A 247 -3.61 4.49 -26.57
CA PHE A 247 -4.57 4.04 -25.57
C PHE A 247 -5.84 4.89 -25.62
N THR A 248 -6.96 4.31 -25.19
CA THR A 248 -8.24 5.03 -25.04
C THR A 248 -8.38 5.53 -23.60
N ALA A 249 -8.80 6.77 -23.39
CA ALA A 249 -9.01 7.31 -22.05
C ALA A 249 -10.20 6.63 -21.36
N SER A 250 -10.03 6.23 -20.10
CA SER A 250 -11.11 5.68 -19.29
C SER A 250 -12.08 6.77 -18.84
N PRO A 251 -13.40 6.51 -18.79
CA PRO A 251 -14.37 7.41 -18.17
C PRO A 251 -14.07 7.72 -16.69
N ARG A 252 -13.34 6.84 -16.00
CA ARG A 252 -12.92 7.04 -14.60
C ARG A 252 -11.88 8.15 -14.44
N MET A 253 -11.24 8.58 -15.53
CA MET A 253 -10.30 9.71 -15.50
C MET A 253 -11.03 11.04 -15.60
N SER A 254 -11.67 11.42 -14.50
CA SER A 254 -12.36 12.70 -14.36
C SER A 254 -11.74 13.53 -13.23
N PHE A 255 -11.62 14.84 -13.45
CA PHE A 255 -11.31 15.78 -12.37
C PHE A 255 -12.55 16.05 -11.52
N GLU A 256 -12.33 16.29 -10.23
CA GLU A 256 -13.36 16.77 -9.31
C GLU A 256 -13.91 18.13 -9.77
N LYS A 257 -15.23 18.29 -9.64
CA LYS A 257 -15.93 19.54 -9.98
C LYS A 257 -16.54 20.21 -8.74
N HIS A 258 -16.80 19.44 -7.68
CA HIS A 258 -17.45 19.86 -6.44
C HIS A 258 -16.42 19.92 -5.30
N TRP A 259 -15.61 20.98 -5.32
CA TRP A 259 -14.47 21.15 -4.42
C TRP A 259 -14.86 21.26 -2.94
N VAL A 260 -15.96 21.95 -2.63
CA VAL A 260 -16.44 22.11 -1.25
C VAL A 260 -16.86 20.75 -0.70
N ASP A 261 -17.72 20.03 -1.41
CA ASP A 261 -18.19 18.70 -1.02
C ASP A 261 -17.04 17.70 -0.91
N LYS A 262 -16.08 17.76 -1.84
CA LYS A 262 -14.85 16.94 -1.79
C LYS A 262 -14.00 17.27 -0.57
N THR A 263 -13.92 18.54 -0.19
CA THR A 263 -13.19 18.97 1.02
C THR A 263 -13.85 18.42 2.27
N VAL A 264 -15.17 18.58 2.42
CA VAL A 264 -15.92 18.01 3.56
C VAL A 264 -15.78 16.50 3.60
N TRP A 265 -15.91 15.82 2.45
CA TRP A 265 -15.73 14.37 2.34
C TRP A 265 -14.32 13.95 2.75
N ALA A 266 -13.28 14.64 2.28
CA ALA A 266 -11.90 14.33 2.67
C ALA A 266 -11.69 14.50 4.17
N LEU A 267 -12.18 15.59 4.77
CA LEU A 267 -12.07 15.85 6.21
C LEU A 267 -12.79 14.80 7.07
N THR A 268 -13.88 14.22 6.57
CA THR A 268 -14.72 13.28 7.33
C THR A 268 -14.40 11.82 7.08
N HIS A 269 -13.88 11.45 5.90
CA HIS A 269 -13.64 10.06 5.51
C HIS A 269 -12.17 9.73 5.25
N VAL A 270 -11.36 10.71 4.83
CA VAL A 270 -9.95 10.47 4.44
C VAL A 270 -9.00 10.79 5.59
N PHE A 271 -9.12 11.98 6.16
CA PHE A 271 -8.23 12.42 7.24
C PHE A 271 -8.30 11.52 8.48
N PRO A 272 -9.49 11.11 8.95
CA PRO A 272 -9.58 10.17 10.07
C PRO A 272 -8.84 8.86 9.79
N ASN A 273 -8.95 8.29 8.58
CA ASN A 273 -8.23 7.08 8.20
C ASN A 273 -6.71 7.28 8.17
N ALA A 274 -6.24 8.45 7.74
CA ALA A 274 -4.82 8.77 7.75
C ALA A 274 -4.28 9.05 9.17
N LEU A 275 -5.11 9.55 10.08
CA LEU A 275 -4.78 9.83 11.48
C LEU A 275 -4.82 8.59 12.36
N ALA A 276 -5.63 7.59 12.01
CA ALA A 276 -5.64 6.28 12.66
C ALA A 276 -4.42 5.46 12.19
N LEU A 277 -3.20 5.96 12.43
CA LEU A 277 -1.96 5.55 11.74
C LEU A 277 -1.75 4.02 11.60
N SER A 278 -2.20 3.24 12.59
CA SER A 278 -2.14 1.77 12.62
C SER A 278 -3.50 1.07 12.80
N ALA A 279 -4.57 1.81 13.07
CA ALA A 279 -5.89 1.26 13.34
C ALA A 279 -6.77 1.35 12.09
N LEU A 280 -7.55 0.29 11.84
CA LEU A 280 -8.47 0.24 10.71
C LEU A 280 -9.81 0.86 11.07
N ASN A 281 -10.48 1.45 10.09
CA ASN A 281 -11.85 1.92 10.22
C ASN A 281 -12.78 0.71 10.13
N GLU A 282 -13.37 0.33 11.25
CA GLU A 282 -14.32 -0.76 11.34
C GLU A 282 -15.74 -0.24 10.99
N ALA A 283 -16.55 -1.03 10.29
CA ALA A 283 -17.96 -0.70 10.06
C ALA A 283 -18.67 -0.46 11.42
N PRO A 284 -19.65 0.46 11.49
CA PRO A 284 -20.14 1.02 12.76
C PRO A 284 -20.74 -0.06 13.67
N GLY A 285 -20.23 -0.18 14.90
CA GLY A 285 -20.71 -1.12 15.91
C GLY A 285 -20.15 -0.87 17.31
N ASP A 286 -18.84 -0.72 17.45
CA ASP A 286 -18.18 -0.38 18.72
C ASP A 286 -17.01 0.60 18.50
N MET A 287 -16.98 1.69 19.24
CA MET A 287 -15.90 2.68 19.19
C MET A 287 -14.75 2.29 20.14
N ASP A 288 -13.89 1.33 19.78
CA ASP A 288 -12.89 0.87 20.76
C ASP A 288 -11.41 1.13 20.37
N GLY A 289 -11.03 1.14 19.09
CA GLY A 289 -9.61 1.32 18.69
C GLY A 289 -9.33 2.47 17.71
N TYR A 290 -10.15 2.60 16.66
CA TYR A 290 -9.94 3.54 15.56
C TYR A 290 -9.90 5.01 16.02
N TRP A 291 -10.98 5.47 16.66
CA TRP A 291 -11.08 6.86 17.12
C TRP A 291 -10.11 7.16 18.26
N ALA A 292 -9.81 6.18 19.11
CA ALA A 292 -8.76 6.31 20.13
C ALA A 292 -7.40 6.63 19.49
N MET A 293 -7.06 5.98 18.37
CA MET A 293 -5.83 6.25 17.63
C MET A 293 -5.84 7.63 16.94
N VAL A 294 -6.99 8.05 16.40
CA VAL A 294 -7.17 9.41 15.84
C VAL A 294 -6.91 10.46 16.93
N VAL A 295 -7.56 10.32 18.09
CA VAL A 295 -7.43 11.25 19.22
C VAL A 295 -5.99 11.24 19.76
N LEU A 296 -5.36 10.07 19.91
CA LEU A 296 -3.97 9.95 20.33
C LEU A 296 -3.03 10.70 19.37
N THR A 297 -3.21 10.52 18.07
CA THR A 297 -2.41 11.17 17.04
C THR A 297 -2.58 12.68 17.10
N LEU A 298 -3.82 13.19 17.12
CA LEU A 298 -4.09 14.62 17.23
C LEU A 298 -3.53 15.23 18.52
N THR A 299 -3.66 14.51 19.65
CA THR A 299 -3.13 14.93 20.95
C THR A 299 -1.61 15.08 20.90
N LEU A 300 -0.91 14.06 20.40
CA LEU A 300 0.55 14.11 20.30
C LEU A 300 1.03 15.20 19.36
N LEU A 301 0.32 15.47 18.26
CA LEU A 301 0.65 16.56 17.35
C LEU A 301 0.41 17.93 17.98
N GLY A 302 -0.69 18.10 18.71
CA GLY A 302 -0.94 19.30 19.52
C GLY A 302 0.19 19.54 20.52
N VAL A 303 0.60 18.50 21.24
CA VAL A 303 1.76 18.55 22.14
C VAL A 303 3.04 18.93 21.38
N GLY A 304 3.28 18.36 20.20
CA GLY A 304 4.42 18.71 19.34
C GLY A 304 4.46 20.19 18.98
N VAL A 305 3.32 20.75 18.57
CA VAL A 305 3.15 22.18 18.27
C VAL A 305 3.40 23.04 19.51
N VAL A 306 2.85 22.66 20.67
CA VAL A 306 3.04 23.39 21.94
C VAL A 306 4.50 23.38 22.36
N VAL A 307 5.18 22.23 22.27
CA VAL A 307 6.61 22.12 22.61
C VAL A 307 7.46 22.96 21.66
N GLU A 308 7.17 22.92 20.36
CA GLU A 308 7.87 23.74 19.38
C GLU A 308 7.62 25.24 19.60
N GLY A 309 6.40 25.64 19.96
CA GLY A 309 6.06 27.01 20.30
C GLY A 309 6.72 27.52 21.57
N ARG A 310 6.85 26.69 22.60
CA ARG A 310 7.62 27.04 23.81
C ARG A 310 9.11 27.24 23.50
N ARG A 311 9.64 26.50 22.53
CA ARG A 311 11.06 26.53 22.18
C ARG A 311 11.42 27.70 21.27
N SER A 312 10.60 27.96 20.27
CA SER A 312 10.94 28.87 19.16
C SER A 312 9.88 29.95 18.92
N GLY A 313 8.91 30.09 19.84
CA GLY A 313 7.83 31.06 19.73
C GLY A 313 6.89 30.78 18.57
N LEU A 314 6.18 31.83 18.12
CA LEU A 314 5.20 31.75 17.03
C LEU A 314 5.82 31.33 15.69
N THR A 315 7.12 31.57 15.47
CA THR A 315 7.81 31.16 14.25
C THR A 315 7.97 29.64 14.17
N GLY A 316 8.27 28.98 15.29
CA GLY A 316 8.30 27.51 15.38
C GLY A 316 6.93 26.88 15.10
N VAL A 317 5.88 27.41 15.73
CA VAL A 317 4.48 27.00 15.48
C VAL A 317 4.12 27.16 14.00
N GLY A 318 4.37 28.34 13.44
CA GLY A 318 4.07 28.65 12.04
C GLY A 318 4.79 27.71 11.07
N ARG A 319 6.05 27.37 11.34
CA ARG A 319 6.81 26.42 10.52
C ARG A 319 6.25 25.01 10.58
N TRP A 320 5.91 24.54 11.78
CA TRP A 320 5.35 23.21 11.99
C TRP A 320 4.00 23.05 11.28
N LEU A 321 3.10 24.01 11.46
CA LEU A 321 1.79 24.03 10.83
C LEU A 321 1.88 24.21 9.31
N LEU A 322 2.75 25.10 8.82
CA LEU A 322 2.98 25.29 7.39
C LEU A 322 3.44 23.99 6.74
N ALA A 323 4.41 23.30 7.34
CA ALA A 323 4.92 22.03 6.84
C ALA A 323 3.84 20.94 6.87
N LEU A 324 3.13 20.78 7.99
CA LEU A 324 2.07 19.78 8.11
C LEU A 324 0.98 19.99 7.06
N VAL A 325 0.40 21.19 6.99
CA VAL A 325 -0.70 21.49 6.06
C VAL A 325 -0.27 21.36 4.61
N THR A 326 0.88 21.95 4.24
CA THR A 326 1.33 21.94 2.84
C THR A 326 1.70 20.53 2.39
N LEU A 327 2.34 19.74 3.24
CA LEU A 327 2.74 18.38 2.90
C LEU A 327 1.59 17.39 2.93
N SER A 328 0.58 17.59 3.79
CA SER A 328 -0.68 16.85 3.70
C SER A 328 -1.40 17.13 2.38
N ALA A 329 -1.48 18.40 1.97
CA ALA A 329 -2.05 18.78 0.69
C ALA A 329 -1.27 18.18 -0.49
N ALA A 330 0.07 18.23 -0.45
CA ALA A 330 0.91 17.63 -1.48
C ALA A 330 0.74 16.09 -1.54
N ALA A 331 0.74 15.42 -0.39
CA ALA A 331 0.64 13.96 -0.28
C ALA A 331 -0.72 13.40 -0.71
N TYR A 332 -1.80 14.19 -0.63
CA TYR A 332 -3.15 13.80 -1.04
C TYR A 332 -3.61 14.47 -2.34
N SER A 333 -2.76 15.31 -2.96
CA SER A 333 -3.12 16.17 -4.10
C SER A 333 -3.78 15.40 -5.26
N VAL A 334 -3.19 14.30 -5.70
CA VAL A 334 -3.73 13.53 -6.84
C VAL A 334 -5.12 12.95 -6.54
N SER A 335 -5.30 12.34 -5.37
CA SER A 335 -6.60 11.77 -4.95
C SER A 335 -7.66 12.85 -4.73
N PHE A 336 -7.25 14.03 -4.28
CA PHE A 336 -8.13 15.17 -4.10
C PHE A 336 -8.60 15.75 -5.45
N LEU A 337 -7.71 15.83 -6.44
CA LEU A 337 -8.01 16.28 -7.79
C LEU A 337 -8.87 15.29 -8.58
N ALA A 338 -8.77 13.99 -8.28
CA ALA A 338 -9.57 12.96 -8.92
C ALA A 338 -11.04 13.03 -8.46
N GLY A 339 -11.98 12.82 -9.39
CA GLY A 339 -13.42 12.80 -9.09
C GLY A 339 -13.89 11.59 -8.27
N GLU A 340 -13.01 10.62 -8.01
CA GLU A 340 -13.33 9.40 -7.27
C GLU A 340 -13.42 9.67 -5.76
N ARG A 341 -14.52 9.27 -5.11
CA ARG A 341 -14.74 9.39 -3.66
C ARG A 341 -14.62 8.02 -2.99
N TRP A 342 -13.40 7.49 -2.97
CA TRP A 342 -13.12 6.16 -2.42
C TRP A 342 -11.93 6.22 -1.47
N PRO A 343 -12.13 6.15 -0.13
CA PRO A 343 -11.08 6.39 0.86
C PRO A 343 -10.27 5.11 1.16
N THR A 344 -9.84 4.39 0.12
CA THR A 344 -9.04 3.16 0.27
C THR A 344 -7.66 3.43 0.82
N TYR A 345 -7.21 2.57 1.74
CA TYR A 345 -5.90 2.66 2.38
C TYR A 345 -4.76 2.58 1.38
N ARG A 346 -4.86 1.82 0.27
CA ARG A 346 -3.83 1.81 -0.80
C ARG A 346 -3.55 3.19 -1.38
N THR A 347 -4.46 4.17 -1.22
CA THR A 347 -4.28 5.54 -1.70
C THR A 347 -3.79 6.53 -0.64
N LEU A 348 -3.64 6.10 0.61
CA LEU A 348 -3.33 6.98 1.76
C LEU A 348 -1.87 6.94 2.21
N ASN A 349 -1.03 6.09 1.61
CA ASN A 349 0.31 5.80 2.13
C ASN A 349 1.16 7.07 2.35
N ALA A 350 1.18 7.98 1.38
CA ALA A 350 1.91 9.24 1.49
C ALA A 350 1.33 10.15 2.59
N LEU A 351 0.00 10.26 2.68
CA LEU A 351 -0.66 11.10 3.67
C LEU A 351 -0.40 10.57 5.08
N THR A 352 -0.70 9.29 5.33
CA THR A 352 -0.42 8.62 6.61
C THR A 352 1.06 8.72 6.97
N GLY A 353 1.97 8.58 5.99
CA GLY A 353 3.41 8.74 6.22
C GLY A 353 3.80 10.14 6.69
N VAL A 354 3.23 11.22 6.11
CA VAL A 354 3.46 12.59 6.58
C VAL A 354 3.02 12.74 8.03
N TRP A 355 1.82 12.28 8.37
CA TRP A 355 1.31 12.33 9.75
C TRP A 355 2.16 11.48 10.71
N ALA A 356 2.64 10.32 10.29
CA ALA A 356 3.52 9.46 11.07
C ALA A 356 4.87 10.12 11.39
N VAL A 357 5.44 10.87 10.45
CA VAL A 357 6.65 11.67 10.68
C VAL A 357 6.41 12.68 11.79
N PHE A 358 5.34 13.47 11.70
CA PHE A 358 5.03 14.49 12.69
C PHE A 358 4.65 13.89 14.05
N PHE A 359 3.99 12.73 14.07
CA PHE A 359 3.71 11.95 15.27
C PHE A 359 5.01 11.55 15.99
N ALA A 360 5.93 10.88 15.27
CA ALA A 360 7.21 10.46 15.81
C ALA A 360 8.06 11.66 16.26
N ALA A 361 8.05 12.75 15.47
CA ALA A 361 8.73 13.99 15.79
C ALA A 361 8.21 14.64 17.07
N SER A 362 6.89 14.64 17.26
CA SER A 362 6.24 15.22 18.44
C SER A 362 6.59 14.44 19.70
N LEU A 363 6.62 13.12 19.62
CA LEU A 363 7.02 12.26 20.75
C LEU A 363 8.51 12.46 21.11
N VAL A 364 9.39 12.54 20.10
CA VAL A 364 10.81 12.84 20.31
C VAL A 364 10.99 14.25 20.92
N ASN A 365 10.21 15.22 20.47
CA ASN A 365 10.23 16.59 21.01
C ASN A 365 9.77 16.63 22.46
N LEU A 366 8.69 15.94 22.79
CA LEU A 366 8.22 15.82 24.17
C LEU A 366 9.31 15.23 25.07
N GLY A 367 10.06 14.25 24.58
CA GLY A 367 11.21 13.69 25.28
C GLY A 367 12.32 14.71 25.61
N THR A 368 12.40 15.84 24.89
CA THR A 368 13.39 16.89 25.20
C THR A 368 13.01 17.75 26.41
N VAL A 369 11.74 17.71 26.84
CA VAL A 369 11.25 18.43 28.04
C VAL A 369 11.89 17.89 29.32
N TRP A 370 12.26 16.60 29.34
CA TRP A 370 12.96 15.95 30.46
C TRP A 370 14.34 15.44 30.04
N PRO A 371 15.41 16.27 30.12
CA PRO A 371 16.70 15.95 29.48
C PRO A 371 17.34 14.62 29.90
N ARG A 372 17.17 14.21 31.17
CA ARG A 372 17.78 12.99 31.71
C ARG A 372 17.11 11.69 31.23
N HIS A 373 15.78 11.65 31.23
CA HIS A 373 15.01 10.41 30.99
C HIS A 373 14.11 10.48 29.75
N GLY A 374 13.69 11.67 29.34
CA GLY A 374 12.72 11.90 28.29
C GLY A 374 13.13 11.35 26.91
N PRO A 375 14.41 11.46 26.45
CA PRO A 375 14.79 10.85 25.17
C PRO A 375 14.67 9.31 25.18
N ARG A 376 14.97 8.67 26.32
CA ARG A 376 14.81 7.22 26.49
C ARG A 376 13.33 6.86 26.52
N MET A 377 12.51 7.62 27.25
CA MET A 377 11.07 7.44 27.31
C MET A 377 10.41 7.61 25.93
N ALA A 378 10.76 8.64 25.18
CA ALA A 378 10.24 8.86 23.82
C ALA A 378 10.60 7.70 22.89
N THR A 379 11.83 7.18 22.98
CA THR A 379 12.24 6.00 22.21
C THR A 379 11.46 4.77 22.65
N LEU A 380 11.28 4.56 23.96
CA LEU A 380 10.51 3.44 24.51
C LEU A 380 9.05 3.47 24.04
N LEU A 381 8.38 4.62 24.17
CA LEU A 381 6.99 4.80 23.74
C LEU A 381 6.84 4.59 22.22
N LEU A 382 7.79 5.09 21.43
CA LEU A 382 7.80 4.83 19.99
C LEU A 382 8.03 3.34 19.69
N SER A 383 8.93 2.67 20.42
CA SER A 383 9.14 1.22 20.29
C SER A 383 7.89 0.42 20.63
N VAL A 384 7.19 0.77 21.72
CA VAL A 384 5.92 0.14 22.11
C VAL A 384 4.87 0.35 21.02
N PHE A 385 4.75 1.57 20.50
CA PHE A 385 3.83 1.87 19.40
C PHE A 385 4.13 1.06 18.13
N VAL A 386 5.41 0.96 17.75
CA VAL A 386 5.82 0.18 16.57
C VAL A 386 5.62 -1.32 16.78
N ALA A 387 5.93 -1.84 17.97
CA ALA A 387 5.70 -3.24 18.31
C ALA A 387 4.20 -3.58 18.30
N PHE A 388 3.36 -2.72 18.87
CA PHE A 388 1.91 -2.87 18.83
C PHE A 388 1.36 -2.79 17.39
N SER A 389 1.85 -1.84 16.60
CA SER A 389 1.47 -1.72 15.19
C SER A 389 1.91 -2.93 14.37
N ALA A 390 3.05 -3.53 14.69
CA ALA A 390 3.54 -4.74 14.05
C ALA A 390 2.67 -5.95 14.39
N PHE A 391 2.26 -6.07 15.66
CA PHE A 391 1.29 -7.07 16.09
C PHE A 391 -0.05 -6.90 15.38
N LEU A 392 -0.61 -5.67 15.35
CA LEU A 392 -1.85 -5.39 14.62
C LEU A 392 -1.73 -5.73 13.14
N ALA A 393 -0.65 -5.29 12.47
CA ALA A 393 -0.44 -5.59 11.05
C ALA A 393 -0.34 -7.09 10.76
N HIS A 394 0.28 -7.87 11.68
CA HIS A 394 0.34 -9.31 11.56
C HIS A 394 -1.06 -9.96 11.69
N VAL A 395 -1.81 -9.59 12.73
CA VAL A 395 -3.17 -10.10 12.97
C VAL A 395 -4.10 -9.71 11.82
N GLN A 396 -4.10 -8.44 11.41
CA GLN A 396 -4.92 -7.93 10.30
C GLN A 396 -4.56 -8.62 8.98
N SER A 397 -3.28 -8.82 8.68
CA SER A 397 -2.85 -9.58 7.49
C SER A 397 -3.35 -11.04 7.51
N LEU A 398 -3.37 -11.68 8.68
CA LEU A 398 -3.85 -13.05 8.81
C LEU A 398 -5.38 -13.13 8.75
N GLU A 399 -6.08 -12.37 9.58
CA GLU A 399 -7.52 -12.49 9.82
C GLU A 399 -8.38 -11.77 8.79
N LEU A 400 -7.86 -10.72 8.14
CA LEU A 400 -8.61 -9.91 7.17
C LEU A 400 -8.23 -10.22 5.72
N PHE A 401 -7.13 -10.95 5.48
CA PHE A 401 -6.73 -11.37 4.14
C PHE A 401 -6.50 -12.88 4.05
N ALA A 402 -5.44 -13.39 4.68
CA ALA A 402 -4.95 -14.73 4.37
C ALA A 402 -5.96 -15.84 4.69
N LEU A 403 -6.60 -15.80 5.87
CA LEU A 403 -7.57 -16.81 6.28
C LEU A 403 -8.90 -16.71 5.50
N PRO A 404 -9.56 -15.53 5.39
CA PRO A 404 -10.80 -15.44 4.61
C PRO A 404 -10.61 -15.82 3.15
N GLN A 405 -9.58 -15.29 2.49
CA GLN A 405 -9.33 -15.58 1.06
C GLN A 405 -8.93 -17.04 0.84
N GLY A 406 -8.15 -17.63 1.76
CA GLY A 406 -7.81 -19.05 1.72
C GLY A 406 -9.05 -19.96 1.85
N ARG A 407 -10.02 -19.58 2.70
CA ARG A 407 -11.29 -20.30 2.85
C ARG A 407 -12.19 -20.17 1.62
N GLU A 408 -12.29 -18.97 1.03
CA GLU A 408 -12.98 -18.76 -0.24
C GLU A 408 -12.41 -19.68 -1.32
N LEU A 409 -11.09 -19.70 -1.45
CA LEU A 409 -10.43 -20.54 -2.43
C LEU A 409 -10.69 -22.03 -2.16
N ALA A 410 -10.55 -22.50 -0.92
CA ALA A 410 -10.76 -23.90 -0.55
C ALA A 410 -12.18 -24.40 -0.86
N LEU A 411 -13.21 -23.57 -0.65
CA LEU A 411 -14.60 -23.92 -1.03
C LEU A 411 -14.75 -24.04 -2.54
N MET A 412 -14.16 -23.11 -3.30
CA MET A 412 -14.19 -23.17 -4.75
C MET A 412 -13.43 -24.41 -5.27
N GLU A 413 -12.33 -24.80 -4.62
CA GLU A 413 -11.57 -26.01 -4.95
C GLU A 413 -12.36 -27.29 -4.78
N GLN A 414 -13.11 -27.41 -3.69
CA GLN A 414 -14.00 -28.55 -3.47
C GLN A 414 -15.03 -28.66 -4.60
N GLY A 415 -15.63 -27.54 -5.00
CA GLY A 415 -16.55 -27.50 -6.13
C GLY A 415 -15.87 -27.83 -7.47
N ALA A 416 -14.70 -27.23 -7.72
CA ALA A 416 -13.91 -27.48 -8.91
C ALA A 416 -13.48 -28.95 -9.03
N SER A 417 -13.26 -29.65 -7.92
CA SER A 417 -12.88 -31.08 -7.87
C SER A 417 -13.96 -32.01 -8.44
N LEU A 418 -15.22 -31.59 -8.41
CA LEU A 418 -16.36 -32.35 -8.93
C LEU A 418 -16.53 -32.23 -10.45
N VAL A 419 -15.82 -31.30 -11.11
CA VAL A 419 -15.92 -31.15 -12.57
C VAL A 419 -15.33 -32.38 -13.25
N VAL A 420 -16.17 -33.11 -13.97
CA VAL A 420 -15.79 -34.25 -14.82
C VAL A 420 -16.02 -33.86 -16.29
N PRO A 421 -14.96 -33.58 -17.07
CA PRO A 421 -15.07 -33.07 -18.44
C PRO A 421 -15.98 -33.86 -19.37
N ALA A 422 -15.97 -35.20 -19.26
CA ALA A 422 -16.78 -36.09 -20.10
C ALA A 422 -18.30 -35.85 -19.95
N GLN A 423 -18.73 -35.32 -18.80
CA GLN A 423 -20.14 -35.08 -18.49
C GLN A 423 -20.58 -33.64 -18.79
N LYS A 424 -19.63 -32.72 -19.06
CA LYS A 424 -19.88 -31.28 -19.24
C LYS A 424 -20.87 -30.71 -18.22
N PRO A 425 -20.59 -30.82 -16.91
CA PRO A 425 -21.55 -30.48 -15.86
C PRO A 425 -21.95 -29.01 -15.90
N ARG A 426 -23.18 -28.72 -15.47
CA ARG A 426 -23.68 -27.38 -15.18
C ARG A 426 -23.29 -27.03 -13.75
N VAL A 427 -22.41 -26.04 -13.61
CA VAL A 427 -21.90 -25.53 -12.34
C VAL A 427 -22.59 -24.22 -12.03
N PHE A 428 -23.20 -24.13 -10.84
CA PHE A 428 -23.67 -22.87 -10.27
C PHE A 428 -22.83 -22.48 -9.06
N VAL A 429 -22.33 -21.25 -9.05
CA VAL A 429 -21.72 -20.67 -7.85
C VAL A 429 -22.74 -19.71 -7.21
N LEU A 430 -23.23 -20.10 -6.04
CA LEU A 430 -24.03 -19.20 -5.21
C LEU A 430 -23.08 -18.21 -4.54
N THR A 431 -23.10 -16.96 -4.99
CA THR A 431 -22.18 -15.93 -4.49
C THR A 431 -22.47 -15.59 -3.02
N ALA A 432 -21.40 -15.27 -2.31
CA ALA A 432 -21.44 -14.82 -0.93
C ALA A 432 -21.72 -13.30 -0.86
N LYS A 433 -22.28 -12.85 0.25
CA LYS A 433 -22.39 -11.43 0.59
C LYS A 433 -21.26 -11.05 1.54
N GLN A 434 -21.02 -9.75 1.72
CA GLN A 434 -20.07 -9.27 2.73
C GLN A 434 -20.43 -9.75 4.15
N ALA A 435 -21.73 -9.94 4.45
CA ALA A 435 -22.19 -10.51 5.71
C ALA A 435 -21.85 -12.00 5.91
N ASP A 436 -21.46 -12.71 4.84
CA ASP A 436 -21.03 -14.12 4.89
C ASP A 436 -19.49 -14.23 5.03
N SER A 437 -18.77 -13.10 5.18
CA SER A 437 -17.32 -13.08 5.37
C SER A 437 -16.93 -13.75 6.68
N THR A 438 -15.84 -14.52 6.65
CA THR A 438 -15.25 -15.06 7.88
C THR A 438 -14.29 -14.11 8.59
N ALA A 439 -14.07 -12.93 8.02
CA ALA A 439 -13.30 -11.88 8.65
C ALA A 439 -14.10 -11.27 9.82
N PRO A 440 -13.44 -10.89 10.93
CA PRO A 440 -14.13 -10.27 12.07
C PRO A 440 -14.80 -8.94 11.72
N PHE A 441 -14.27 -8.19 10.76
CA PHE A 441 -14.89 -7.01 10.18
C PHE A 441 -14.39 -6.80 8.75
N HIS A 442 -14.95 -5.81 8.04
CA HIS A 442 -14.49 -5.44 6.71
C HIS A 442 -14.34 -3.93 6.57
N TYR A 443 -13.47 -3.53 5.64
CA TYR A 443 -13.33 -2.15 5.19
C TYR A 443 -13.18 -2.11 3.66
N LEU A 444 -14.21 -1.57 3.01
CA LEU A 444 -14.32 -1.44 1.56
C LEU A 444 -13.94 -2.75 0.83
N ASP A 445 -13.24 -2.63 -0.29
CA ASP A 445 -12.74 -3.73 -1.13
C ASP A 445 -11.35 -4.24 -0.70
N GLU A 446 -10.84 -3.84 0.46
CA GLU A 446 -9.47 -4.12 0.88
C GLU A 446 -9.41 -5.13 2.03
N PHE A 447 -9.89 -4.77 3.22
CA PHE A 447 -9.74 -5.59 4.42
C PHE A 447 -11.02 -6.39 4.68
N GLY A 448 -10.89 -7.70 4.89
CA GLY A 448 -12.03 -8.58 5.20
C GLY A 448 -13.06 -8.71 4.08
N SER A 449 -12.75 -8.17 2.89
CA SER A 449 -13.61 -8.18 1.72
C SER A 449 -13.85 -9.61 1.23
N VAL A 450 -15.09 -9.95 0.96
CA VAL A 450 -15.42 -11.17 0.20
C VAL A 450 -15.09 -10.96 -1.26
N SER A 451 -14.28 -11.85 -1.85
CA SER A 451 -13.88 -11.80 -3.26
C SER A 451 -15.01 -12.25 -4.19
N VAL A 452 -15.67 -13.35 -3.86
CA VAL A 452 -16.75 -13.94 -4.68
C VAL A 452 -18.10 -13.25 -4.53
N ASP A 453 -18.15 -12.06 -3.91
CA ASP A 453 -19.34 -11.20 -3.90
C ASP A 453 -19.68 -10.67 -5.30
N ALA A 454 -18.69 -10.68 -6.19
CA ALA A 454 -18.83 -10.37 -7.60
C ALA A 454 -18.80 -11.65 -8.46
N GLU A 455 -19.80 -11.81 -9.33
CA GLU A 455 -19.93 -12.98 -10.21
C GLU A 455 -18.72 -13.19 -11.13
N TRP A 456 -18.08 -12.11 -11.57
CA TRP A 456 -16.89 -12.20 -12.40
C TRP A 456 -15.72 -12.84 -11.63
N VAL A 457 -15.56 -12.58 -10.32
CA VAL A 457 -14.52 -13.22 -9.52
C VAL A 457 -14.80 -14.71 -9.37
N ALA A 458 -16.04 -15.10 -9.08
CA ALA A 458 -16.44 -16.50 -8.99
C ALA A 458 -16.13 -17.27 -10.29
N LYS A 459 -16.41 -16.67 -11.44
CA LYS A 459 -16.09 -17.22 -12.77
C LYS A 459 -14.59 -17.43 -12.95
N GLU A 460 -13.80 -16.40 -12.69
CA GLU A 460 -12.36 -16.42 -12.93
C GLU A 460 -11.62 -17.34 -11.95
N MET A 461 -12.07 -17.38 -10.69
CA MET A 461 -11.56 -18.29 -9.65
C MET A 461 -11.82 -19.76 -10.02
N LEU A 462 -13.06 -20.11 -10.40
CA LEU A 462 -13.39 -21.46 -10.84
C LEU A 462 -12.59 -21.84 -12.10
N LYS A 463 -12.50 -20.94 -13.08
CA LYS A 463 -11.74 -21.17 -14.31
C LYS A 463 -10.27 -21.44 -14.03
N ALA A 464 -9.65 -20.67 -13.13
CA ALA A 464 -8.26 -20.88 -12.73
C ALA A 464 -8.05 -22.28 -12.12
N LEU A 465 -8.93 -22.71 -11.21
CA LEU A 465 -8.85 -24.02 -10.58
C LEU A 465 -9.09 -25.19 -11.53
N VAL A 466 -10.06 -25.08 -12.44
CA VAL A 466 -10.28 -26.10 -13.47
C VAL A 466 -9.08 -26.17 -14.43
N LYS A 467 -8.43 -25.03 -14.73
CA LYS A 467 -7.18 -25.00 -15.50
C LYS A 467 -6.01 -25.69 -14.80
N GLU A 468 -5.89 -25.55 -13.48
CA GLU A 468 -4.89 -26.28 -12.70
C GLU A 468 -5.14 -27.81 -12.73
N ARG A 469 -6.40 -28.24 -12.67
CA ARG A 469 -6.76 -29.67 -12.78
C ARG A 469 -6.55 -30.25 -14.18
N PHE A 470 -6.78 -29.47 -15.22
CA PHE A 470 -6.69 -29.90 -16.62
C PHE A 470 -5.69 -29.03 -17.40
N PRO A 471 -4.38 -29.09 -17.07
CA PRO A 471 -3.39 -28.15 -17.61
C PRO A 471 -3.20 -28.27 -19.13
N ARG A 472 -3.43 -29.47 -19.69
CA ARG A 472 -3.33 -29.74 -21.13
C ARG A 472 -4.48 -29.16 -21.95
N GLU A 473 -5.61 -28.86 -21.32
CA GLU A 473 -6.78 -28.32 -22.02
C GLU A 473 -6.56 -26.85 -22.35
N LYS A 474 -6.64 -26.50 -23.63
CA LYS A 474 -6.41 -25.11 -24.09
C LYS A 474 -7.51 -24.17 -23.61
N ASP A 475 -8.76 -24.61 -23.70
CA ASP A 475 -9.93 -23.88 -23.23
C ASP A 475 -10.73 -24.72 -22.22
N VAL A 476 -10.54 -24.41 -20.94
CA VAL A 476 -11.27 -25.09 -19.87
C VAL A 476 -12.71 -24.61 -19.71
N SER A 477 -13.08 -23.47 -20.29
CA SER A 477 -14.46 -22.96 -20.24
C SER A 477 -15.42 -23.84 -21.04
N GLY A 478 -14.92 -24.64 -21.98
CA GLY A 478 -15.72 -25.64 -22.71
C GLY A 478 -16.00 -26.94 -21.94
N LEU A 479 -15.39 -27.14 -20.77
CA LEU A 479 -15.51 -28.37 -19.98
C LEU A 479 -16.73 -28.38 -19.06
N TYR A 480 -17.39 -27.23 -18.86
CA TYR A 480 -18.55 -27.07 -18.00
C TYR A 480 -19.42 -25.92 -18.49
N ARG A 481 -20.70 -25.89 -18.07
CA ARG A 481 -21.55 -24.69 -18.20
C ARG A 481 -21.54 -23.93 -16.90
N PHE A 482 -21.36 -22.62 -16.95
CA PHE A 482 -21.21 -21.79 -15.75
C PHE A 482 -22.35 -20.80 -15.61
N ALA A 483 -22.84 -20.67 -14.39
CA ALA A 483 -23.58 -19.50 -13.94
C ALA A 483 -23.18 -19.18 -12.49
N ALA A 484 -23.34 -17.92 -12.10
CA ALA A 484 -23.19 -17.49 -10.73
C ALA A 484 -24.26 -16.46 -10.41
N GLY A 485 -24.58 -16.31 -9.13
CA GLY A 485 -25.47 -15.26 -8.68
C GLY A 485 -25.80 -15.34 -7.20
N PRO A 486 -26.45 -14.30 -6.65
CA PRO A 486 -26.74 -14.19 -5.22
C PRO A 486 -28.05 -14.90 -4.82
N VAL A 487 -28.70 -15.63 -5.73
CA VAL A 487 -29.95 -16.35 -5.46
C VAL A 487 -29.74 -17.83 -5.76
N ALA A 488 -30.18 -18.69 -4.84
CA ALA A 488 -30.08 -20.12 -5.04
C ALA A 488 -30.92 -20.52 -6.27
N PRO A 489 -30.37 -21.33 -7.18
CA PRO A 489 -31.10 -21.77 -8.34
C PRO A 489 -32.18 -22.77 -7.94
N GLU A 490 -33.18 -22.97 -8.78
CA GLU A 490 -34.14 -24.07 -8.57
C GLU A 490 -33.40 -25.42 -8.51
N PRO A 491 -33.77 -26.31 -7.58
CA PRO A 491 -33.20 -27.65 -7.52
C PRO A 491 -33.31 -28.34 -8.89
N ARG A 492 -32.24 -29.03 -9.34
CA ARG A 492 -32.11 -29.75 -10.65
C ARG A 492 -31.62 -28.94 -11.86
N ASN A 493 -31.53 -27.61 -11.77
CA ASN A 493 -31.00 -26.80 -12.88
C ASN A 493 -29.48 -26.90 -13.04
N TYR A 494 -28.79 -27.40 -12.02
CA TYR A 494 -27.33 -27.52 -11.99
C TYR A 494 -26.91 -28.84 -11.35
N ASP A 495 -25.82 -29.41 -11.87
CA ASP A 495 -25.28 -30.70 -11.43
C ASP A 495 -24.32 -30.50 -10.25
N ILE A 496 -23.65 -29.35 -10.21
CA ILE A 496 -22.75 -28.93 -9.14
C ILE A 496 -23.20 -27.56 -8.60
N LEU A 497 -23.49 -27.50 -7.30
CA LEU A 497 -23.76 -26.25 -6.58
C LEU A 497 -22.61 -25.96 -5.61
N ILE A 498 -21.90 -24.86 -5.85
CA ILE A 498 -20.85 -24.34 -4.96
C ILE A 498 -21.47 -23.22 -4.13
N ASP A 499 -21.75 -23.51 -2.87
CA ASP A 499 -22.37 -22.55 -1.94
C ASP A 499 -21.30 -21.75 -1.20
N MET A 500 -20.98 -20.56 -1.72
CA MET A 500 -19.92 -19.72 -1.16
C MET A 500 -20.31 -19.07 0.16
N ARG A 501 -21.56 -19.19 0.63
CA ARG A 501 -22.01 -18.63 1.93
C ARG A 501 -21.58 -19.48 3.11
N ARG A 502 -21.14 -20.71 2.86
CA ARG A 502 -20.77 -21.67 3.91
C ARG A 502 -19.34 -21.49 4.41
N GLN A 503 -18.77 -20.30 4.30
CA GLN A 503 -17.39 -20.01 4.68
C GLN A 503 -17.10 -20.30 6.16
N HIS A 504 -18.12 -20.22 7.03
CA HIS A 504 -18.01 -20.49 8.47
C HIS A 504 -18.04 -21.97 8.85
N VAL A 505 -18.32 -22.88 7.92
CA VAL A 505 -18.50 -24.30 8.23
C VAL A 505 -17.21 -25.06 7.92
N SER A 506 -16.49 -25.48 8.97
CA SER A 506 -15.18 -26.16 8.88
C SER A 506 -15.18 -27.50 8.12
N ALA A 507 -16.35 -28.01 7.73
CA ALA A 507 -16.50 -29.21 6.91
C ALA A 507 -17.77 -29.09 6.04
N VAL A 508 -17.65 -28.51 4.85
CA VAL A 508 -18.73 -28.55 3.86
C VAL A 508 -18.42 -29.62 2.85
N ARG A 509 -19.25 -30.65 2.75
CA ARG A 509 -19.27 -31.47 1.54
C ARG A 509 -20.03 -30.69 0.47
N PRO A 510 -19.47 -30.50 -0.75
CA PRO A 510 -20.27 -29.99 -1.84
C PRO A 510 -21.48 -30.92 -2.04
N VAL A 511 -22.67 -30.34 -2.16
CA VAL A 511 -23.90 -31.12 -2.32
C VAL A 511 -23.97 -31.54 -3.78
N LEU A 512 -23.59 -32.80 -4.06
CA LEU A 512 -23.94 -33.46 -5.31
C LEU A 512 -25.47 -33.55 -5.35
N GLN A 513 -26.09 -32.84 -6.28
CA GLN A 513 -27.50 -33.06 -6.58
C GLN A 513 -27.57 -34.35 -7.41
N LEU A 514 -27.91 -35.48 -6.76
CA LEU A 514 -28.08 -36.75 -7.45
C LEU A 514 -29.20 -36.59 -8.50
N PRO A 515 -28.94 -36.91 -9.78
CA PRO A 515 -30.02 -37.16 -10.73
C PRO A 515 -30.76 -38.43 -10.26
N ARG A 516 -32.09 -38.37 -10.17
CA ARG A 516 -32.91 -39.58 -10.04
C ARG A 516 -33.04 -40.27 -11.38
#